data_AF-A0A7S8EPL5-F1
#
_entry.id   AF-A0A7S8EPL5-F1
#
_cell.length_a   1.000
_cell.length_b   1.000
_cell.length_c   1.000
_cell.angle_alpha   90.00
_cell.angle_beta   90.00
_cell.angle_gamma   90.00
#
_symmetry.space_group_name_H-M   'P 1'
#
loop_
_entity.id
_entity.type
_entity.pdbx_description
1 polymer ?
#
loop_
_entity_poly.entity_id
_entity_poly.type
_entity_poly.pdbx_seq_one_letter_code
_entity_poly.pdbx_strand_id
1 'polypeptide(L)'
;MIRAVAALGLAAAAAALGLANVMLYDTPVDISPTKASAQHSVRELQQDAAGAAIAPESNGFAETFERPLFTPTRRKFVPLPDVAPAVQVASDPVPLAQPIVAAAPIVAPSLLGVSINGAGAKVLLKVAGGDSANWYGSGETVDGWTVSRVEKDAATLERNGKSSRVLLYPPKLTPPSAGGGDGH
;
A
#
# COMPACT_ATOMS: atom_id res chain seq x y z
N MET A 1 4.49 -7.09 57.18
CA MET A 1 4.11 -5.66 57.05
C MET A 1 4.42 -5.10 55.66
N ILE A 2 5.65 -5.22 55.15
CA ILE A 2 6.08 -4.67 53.84
C ILE A 2 5.19 -5.10 52.65
N ARG A 3 4.81 -6.39 52.56
CA ARG A 3 3.97 -6.90 51.46
C ARG A 3 2.55 -6.33 51.46
N ALA A 4 1.99 -6.06 52.63
CA ALA A 4 0.65 -5.46 52.76
C ALA A 4 0.68 -3.99 52.35
N VAL A 5 1.73 -3.26 52.73
CA VAL A 5 1.95 -1.87 52.30
C VAL A 5 2.15 -1.78 50.78
N ALA A 6 2.93 -2.70 50.20
CA ALA A 6 3.14 -2.76 48.75
C ALA A 6 1.84 -3.08 47.99
N ALA A 7 1.04 -4.04 48.46
CA ALA A 7 -0.24 -4.37 47.85
C ALA A 7 -1.24 -3.20 47.93
N LEU A 8 -1.28 -2.48 49.06
CA LEU A 8 -2.12 -1.30 49.22
C LEU A 8 -1.70 -0.17 48.26
N GLY A 9 -0.39 0.06 48.09
CA GLY A 9 0.13 1.04 47.15
C GLY A 9 -0.22 0.72 45.69
N LEU A 10 -0.14 -0.57 45.31
CA LEU A 10 -0.49 -1.02 43.96
C LEU A 10 -1.99 -0.87 43.68
N ALA A 11 -2.83 -1.20 44.66
CA ALA A 11 -4.27 -1.00 44.56
C ALA A 11 -4.65 0.48 44.44
N ALA A 12 -3.99 1.36 45.21
CA ALA A 12 -4.19 2.80 45.12
C ALA A 12 -3.76 3.37 43.75
N ALA A 13 -2.63 2.91 43.21
CA ALA A 13 -2.17 3.31 41.88
C ALA A 13 -3.13 2.86 40.77
N ALA A 14 -3.61 1.62 40.84
CA ALA A 14 -4.58 1.09 39.87
C ALA A 14 -5.91 1.86 39.93
N ALA A 15 -6.39 2.20 41.13
CA ALA A 15 -7.59 3.01 41.31
C ALA A 15 -7.41 4.43 40.73
N ALA A 16 -6.26 5.06 40.96
CA ALA A 16 -5.95 6.37 40.41
C ALA A 16 -5.91 6.37 38.87
N LEU A 17 -5.28 5.35 38.27
CA LEU A 17 -5.25 5.17 36.82
C LEU A 17 -6.65 4.93 36.24
N GLY A 18 -7.46 4.10 36.89
CA GLY A 18 -8.85 3.86 36.49
C GLY A 18 -9.68 5.14 36.52
N LEU A 19 -9.55 5.93 37.59
CA LEU A 19 -10.24 7.21 37.71
C LEU A 19 -9.80 8.21 36.64
N ALA A 20 -8.50 8.33 36.39
CA ALA A 20 -7.97 9.19 35.33
C ALA A 20 -8.51 8.80 33.95
N ASN A 21 -8.59 7.49 33.66
CA ASN A 21 -9.13 6.99 32.39
C ASN A 21 -10.63 7.30 32.23
N VAL A 22 -11.42 7.15 33.30
CA VAL A 22 -12.85 7.50 33.30
C VAL A 22 -13.04 9.00 33.07
N MET A 23 -12.24 9.85 33.72
CA MET A 23 -12.32 11.30 33.50
C MET A 23 -11.93 11.69 32.07
N LEU A 24 -10.96 11.00 31.47
CA LEU A 24 -10.52 11.30 30.11
C LEU A 24 -11.50 10.82 29.04
N TYR A 25 -12.31 9.79 29.33
CA TYR A 25 -13.23 9.17 28.37
C TYR A 25 -14.26 10.15 27.78
N ASP A 26 -14.83 11.01 28.63
CA ASP A 26 -15.83 12.01 28.21
C ASP A 26 -15.23 13.41 27.98
N THR A 27 -13.90 13.57 28.08
CA THR A 27 -13.26 14.86 27.82
C THR A 27 -13.14 15.06 26.31
N PRO A 28 -13.86 16.04 25.70
CA PRO A 28 -13.76 16.27 24.27
C PRO A 28 -12.34 16.76 23.94
N VAL A 29 -11.70 16.08 22.99
CA VAL A 29 -10.40 16.52 22.46
C VAL A 29 -10.62 17.77 21.63
N ASP A 30 -10.00 18.88 22.04
CA ASP A 30 -10.01 20.10 21.24
C ASP A 30 -9.20 19.89 19.96
N ILE A 31 -9.92 19.81 18.83
CA ILE A 31 -9.36 19.70 17.49
C ILE A 31 -9.35 21.05 16.76
N SER A 32 -9.61 22.15 17.48
CA SER A 32 -9.51 23.49 16.90
C SER A 32 -8.11 23.66 16.32
N PRO A 33 -7.96 24.28 15.14
CA PRO A 33 -6.65 24.55 14.57
C PRO A 33 -5.80 25.31 15.59
N THR A 34 -4.79 24.65 16.15
CA THR A 34 -3.81 25.31 17.00
C THR A 34 -3.17 26.41 16.17
N LYS A 35 -3.10 27.65 16.68
CA LYS A 35 -2.27 28.70 16.06
C LYS A 35 -0.95 28.06 15.68
N ALA A 36 -0.53 28.24 14.42
CA ALA A 36 0.69 27.68 13.89
C ALA A 36 1.82 27.91 14.91
N SER A 37 2.17 26.86 15.65
CA SER A 37 3.29 26.94 16.58
C SER A 37 4.51 27.15 15.70
N ALA A 38 5.20 28.26 15.91
CA ALA A 38 6.46 28.58 15.24
C ALA A 38 7.58 27.57 15.59
N GLN A 39 7.28 26.48 16.30
CA GLN A 39 8.28 25.55 16.81
C GLN A 39 8.54 24.33 15.94
N HIS A 40 8.08 24.28 14.69
CA HIS A 40 8.70 23.46 13.63
C HIS A 40 8.62 24.18 12.28
N SER A 41 9.18 25.39 12.21
CA SER A 41 9.51 26.06 10.95
C SER A 41 10.70 25.34 10.28
N VAL A 42 10.47 24.16 9.71
CA VAL A 42 11.32 23.63 8.59
C VAL A 42 11.37 24.65 7.43
N ARG A 43 10.49 25.66 7.46
CA ARG A 43 10.46 26.82 6.58
C ARG A 43 11.63 27.79 6.74
N GLU A 44 12.26 27.90 7.92
CA GLU A 44 13.37 28.84 8.11
C GLU A 44 14.66 28.38 7.42
N LEU A 45 14.91 27.06 7.36
CA LEU A 45 16.00 26.50 6.53
C LEU A 45 15.71 26.56 5.03
N GLN A 46 14.45 26.78 4.63
CA GLN A 46 14.06 26.92 3.22
C GLN A 46 14.09 28.39 2.76
N GLN A 47 14.13 29.36 3.67
CA GLN A 47 14.06 30.79 3.33
C GLN A 47 15.40 31.40 2.89
N ASP A 48 16.53 30.75 3.16
CA ASP A 48 17.82 31.13 2.55
C ASP A 48 17.99 30.59 1.12
N ALA A 49 17.14 29.66 0.69
CA ALA A 49 16.97 29.30 -0.70
C ALA A 49 15.81 30.13 -1.29
N ALA A 50 15.99 31.45 -1.37
CA ALA A 50 15.12 32.34 -2.12
C ALA A 50 15.25 32.10 -3.63
N GLY A 51 14.88 30.90 -4.09
CA GLY A 51 14.33 30.72 -5.42
C GLY A 51 12.90 31.25 -5.36
N ALA A 52 12.64 32.36 -6.05
CA ALA A 52 11.32 32.95 -6.18
C ALA A 52 10.28 31.84 -6.39
N ALA A 53 9.27 31.78 -5.53
CA ALA A 53 8.10 30.96 -5.79
C ALA A 53 7.47 31.50 -7.07
N ILE A 54 7.76 30.84 -8.20
CA ILE A 54 7.10 31.07 -9.46
C ILE A 54 5.66 30.60 -9.21
N ALA A 55 4.76 31.55 -8.91
CA ALA A 55 3.34 31.28 -9.02
C ALA A 55 3.14 30.76 -10.45
N PRO A 56 2.57 29.56 -10.64
CA PRO A 56 2.38 29.03 -11.98
C PRO A 56 1.54 30.05 -12.75
N GLU A 57 2.08 30.53 -13.87
CA GLU A 57 1.41 31.52 -14.69
C GLU A 57 0.04 30.95 -15.08
N SER A 58 -1.04 31.62 -14.67
CA SER A 58 -2.42 31.16 -14.82
C SER A 58 -2.91 31.06 -16.27
N ASN A 59 -2.03 31.29 -17.24
CA ASN A 59 -2.32 31.37 -18.66
C ASN A 59 -2.37 29.99 -19.35
N GLY A 60 -2.08 28.89 -18.64
CA GLY A 60 -2.03 27.53 -19.18
C GLY A 60 -3.28 26.65 -18.97
N PHE A 61 -4.34 27.17 -18.32
CA PHE A 61 -5.52 26.35 -17.98
C PHE A 61 -6.64 26.40 -19.02
N ALA A 62 -6.49 27.15 -20.11
CA ALA A 62 -7.52 27.24 -21.16
C ALA A 62 -7.89 25.85 -21.72
N GLU A 63 -6.91 24.96 -21.92
CA GLU A 63 -7.14 23.58 -22.37
C GLU A 63 -7.96 22.72 -21.38
N THR A 64 -8.00 23.07 -20.09
CA THR A 64 -8.85 22.38 -19.09
C THR A 64 -10.33 22.73 -19.27
N PHE A 65 -10.63 23.94 -19.77
CA PHE A 65 -12.00 24.36 -20.08
C PHE A 65 -12.50 23.86 -21.44
N GLU A 66 -11.59 23.58 -22.39
CA GLU A 66 -11.93 23.03 -23.72
C GLU A 66 -12.35 21.54 -23.66
N ARG A 67 -11.98 20.82 -22.60
CA ARG A 67 -12.30 19.38 -22.44
C ARG A 67 -12.89 19.07 -21.05
N PRO A 68 -14.12 19.52 -20.77
CA PRO A 68 -14.75 19.27 -19.48
C PRO A 68 -14.88 17.77 -19.20
N LEU A 69 -14.20 17.31 -18.13
CA LEU A 69 -14.20 15.92 -17.65
C LEU A 69 -15.59 15.42 -17.23
N PHE A 70 -16.51 16.36 -16.97
CA PHE A 70 -17.88 16.09 -16.51
C PHE A 70 -18.92 16.62 -17.50
N THR A 71 -18.82 16.25 -18.77
CA THR A 71 -19.96 16.42 -19.69
C THR A 71 -21.03 15.37 -19.37
N PRO A 72 -22.32 15.75 -19.31
CA PRO A 72 -23.42 14.81 -19.10
C PRO A 72 -23.58 13.79 -20.25
N THR A 73 -22.84 13.94 -21.35
CA THR A 73 -22.82 13.07 -22.51
C THR A 73 -21.98 11.79 -22.29
N ARG A 74 -22.24 11.08 -21.19
CA ARG A 74 -21.68 9.74 -21.00
C ARG A 74 -22.29 8.81 -22.05
N ARG A 75 -21.48 8.18 -22.90
CA ARG A 75 -21.95 7.16 -23.84
C ARG A 75 -22.68 6.06 -23.05
N LYS A 76 -23.88 5.68 -23.49
CA LYS A 76 -24.59 4.54 -22.90
C LYS A 76 -23.73 3.28 -23.09
N PHE A 77 -23.61 2.50 -22.03
CA PHE A 77 -22.96 1.20 -22.10
C PHE A 77 -23.74 0.33 -23.10
N VAL A 78 -23.06 -0.17 -24.13
CA VAL A 78 -23.56 -1.21 -25.02
C VAL A 78 -22.81 -2.48 -24.64
N PRO A 79 -23.50 -3.51 -24.09
CA PRO A 79 -22.87 -4.80 -23.85
C PRO A 79 -22.32 -5.35 -25.17
N LEU A 80 -21.07 -5.81 -25.17
CA LEU A 80 -20.57 -6.63 -26.27
C LEU A 80 -21.41 -7.92 -26.31
N PRO A 81 -21.76 -8.43 -27.51
CA PRO A 81 -22.38 -9.74 -27.61
C PRO A 81 -21.44 -10.79 -27.00
N ASP A 82 -22.02 -11.73 -26.25
CA ASP A 82 -21.32 -12.87 -25.64
C ASP A 82 -20.53 -13.62 -26.72
N VAL A 83 -19.21 -13.41 -26.74
CA VAL A 83 -18.32 -14.25 -27.52
C VAL A 83 -18.22 -15.57 -26.78
N ALA A 84 -18.77 -16.63 -27.38
CA ALA A 84 -18.66 -17.98 -26.89
C ALA A 84 -17.19 -18.31 -26.56
N PRO A 85 -16.90 -19.03 -25.46
CA PRO A 85 -15.54 -19.41 -25.12
C PRO A 85 -14.90 -20.18 -26.29
N ALA A 86 -13.74 -19.73 -26.75
CA ALA A 86 -12.95 -20.46 -27.73
C ALA A 86 -12.68 -21.88 -27.21
N VAL A 87 -13.06 -22.87 -27.99
CA VAL A 87 -12.82 -24.28 -27.72
C VAL A 87 -11.32 -24.50 -27.61
N GLN A 88 -10.87 -25.01 -26.45
CA GLN A 88 -9.48 -25.40 -26.24
C GLN A 88 -9.14 -26.54 -27.20
N VAL A 89 -8.22 -26.28 -28.13
CA VAL A 89 -7.65 -27.30 -29.00
C VAL A 89 -6.74 -28.17 -28.14
N ALA A 90 -7.05 -29.46 -28.07
CA ALA A 90 -6.24 -30.46 -27.40
C ALA A 90 -4.90 -30.63 -28.15
N SER A 91 -3.80 -30.33 -27.47
CA SER A 91 -2.45 -30.64 -27.94
C SER A 91 -2.11 -32.11 -27.62
N ASP A 92 -1.56 -32.83 -28.60
CA ASP A 92 -1.10 -34.22 -28.47
C ASP A 92 -0.09 -34.44 -27.33
N PRO A 93 0.00 -35.66 -26.75
CA PRO A 93 0.88 -35.95 -25.63
C PRO A 93 2.35 -36.09 -26.08
N VAL A 94 3.21 -35.23 -25.53
CA VAL A 94 4.68 -35.37 -25.60
C VAL A 94 5.13 -36.42 -24.55
N PRO A 95 6.11 -37.30 -24.85
CA PRO A 95 6.56 -38.33 -23.91
C PRO A 95 7.08 -37.75 -22.59
N LEU A 96 6.64 -38.36 -21.48
CA LEU A 96 6.98 -38.00 -20.11
C LEU A 96 8.50 -38.10 -19.86
N ALA A 97 9.18 -36.95 -19.84
CA ALA A 97 10.42 -36.82 -19.10
C ALA A 97 10.08 -36.89 -17.60
N GLN A 98 10.85 -37.70 -16.87
CA GLN A 98 10.66 -38.03 -15.46
C GLN A 98 10.46 -36.76 -14.61
N PRO A 99 9.48 -36.73 -13.69
CA PRO A 99 9.25 -35.57 -12.85
C PRO A 99 10.39 -35.44 -11.85
N ILE A 100 11.35 -34.58 -12.17
CA ILE A 100 11.96 -33.75 -11.13
C ILE A 100 10.78 -33.08 -10.46
N VAL A 101 10.59 -33.31 -9.16
CA VAL A 101 9.57 -32.63 -8.36
C VAL A 101 9.93 -31.15 -8.36
N ALA A 102 9.54 -30.45 -9.44
CA ALA A 102 9.47 -29.02 -9.50
C ALA A 102 8.37 -28.67 -8.51
N ALA A 103 8.78 -28.35 -7.28
CA ALA A 103 7.89 -27.70 -6.32
C ALA A 103 7.15 -26.61 -7.10
N ALA A 104 5.82 -26.70 -7.12
CA ALA A 104 4.98 -25.71 -7.78
C ALA A 104 5.52 -24.31 -7.43
N PRO A 105 5.66 -23.39 -8.39
CA PRO A 105 6.19 -22.07 -8.10
C PRO A 105 5.34 -21.47 -6.99
N ILE A 106 5.89 -21.43 -5.77
CA ILE A 106 5.17 -20.92 -4.61
C ILE A 106 5.03 -19.43 -4.89
N VAL A 107 3.82 -19.04 -5.27
CA VAL A 107 3.51 -17.69 -5.70
C VAL A 107 3.75 -16.77 -4.51
N ALA A 108 4.62 -15.77 -4.69
CA ALA A 108 4.86 -14.79 -3.65
C ALA A 108 3.58 -13.99 -3.37
N PRO A 109 3.31 -13.62 -2.10
CA PRO A 109 2.22 -12.73 -1.75
C PRO A 109 2.28 -11.42 -2.56
N SER A 110 1.12 -10.90 -2.94
CA SER A 110 1.02 -9.62 -3.65
C SER A 110 1.16 -8.46 -2.65
N LEU A 111 2.02 -7.49 -2.99
CA LEU A 111 2.19 -6.27 -2.22
C LEU A 111 1.13 -5.25 -2.63
N LEU A 112 0.28 -4.83 -1.69
CA LEU A 112 -0.80 -3.88 -1.93
C LEU A 112 -0.54 -2.49 -1.36
N GLY A 113 0.40 -2.36 -0.43
CA GLY A 113 0.69 -1.09 0.22
C GLY A 113 1.96 -1.13 1.05
N VAL A 114 2.56 0.04 1.23
CA VAL A 114 3.73 0.27 2.08
C VAL A 114 3.44 1.44 3.00
N SER A 115 3.76 1.31 4.29
CA SER A 115 3.71 2.39 5.26
C SER A 115 5.08 2.51 5.91
N ILE A 116 5.73 3.67 5.74
CA ILE A 116 7.00 4.00 6.39
C ILE A 116 6.75 5.24 7.24
N ASN A 117 6.94 5.13 8.55
CA ASN A 117 6.83 6.23 9.49
C ASN A 117 8.02 6.21 10.46
N GLY A 118 8.14 7.24 11.31
CA GLY A 118 9.24 7.32 12.28
C GLY A 118 9.30 6.18 13.30
N ALA A 119 8.23 5.39 13.44
CA ALA A 119 8.16 4.23 14.32
C ALA A 119 8.50 2.90 13.63
N GLY A 120 8.58 2.86 12.29
CA GLY A 120 8.98 1.68 11.53
C GLY A 120 8.37 1.57 10.14
N ALA A 121 8.64 0.46 9.48
CA ALA A 121 8.11 0.14 8.16
C ALA A 121 7.18 -1.08 8.23
N LYS A 122 6.03 -0.99 7.57
CA LYS A 122 5.04 -2.06 7.42
C LYS A 122 4.62 -2.22 5.97
N VAL A 123 4.26 -3.43 5.60
CA VAL A 123 3.79 -3.80 4.27
C VAL A 123 2.42 -4.45 4.35
N LEU A 124 1.53 -4.07 3.44
CA LEU A 124 0.21 -4.69 3.29
C LEU A 124 0.34 -5.83 2.28
N LEU A 125 0.29 -7.07 2.77
CA LEU A 125 0.46 -8.27 1.95
C LEU A 125 -0.85 -9.02 1.81
N LYS A 126 -1.17 -9.43 0.58
CA LYS A 126 -2.28 -10.32 0.24
C LYS A 126 -1.72 -11.68 -0.19
N VAL A 127 -2.11 -12.74 0.50
CA VAL A 127 -1.69 -14.11 0.16
C VAL A 127 -2.29 -14.49 -1.19
N ALA A 128 -1.52 -15.23 -2.00
CA ALA A 128 -2.01 -15.74 -3.29
C ALA A 128 -3.25 -16.62 -3.06
N GLY A 129 -4.40 -16.20 -3.62
CA GLY A 129 -5.69 -16.91 -3.47
C GLY A 129 -6.47 -16.60 -2.19
N GLY A 130 -5.95 -15.77 -1.28
CA GLY A 130 -6.71 -15.28 -0.13
C GLY A 130 -7.40 -13.94 -0.44
N ASP A 131 -8.55 -13.64 0.17
CA ASP A 131 -9.25 -12.37 -0.03
C ASP A 131 -8.80 -11.24 0.91
N SER A 132 -8.26 -11.61 2.08
CA SER A 132 -7.81 -10.66 3.10
C SER A 132 -6.35 -10.24 2.91
N ALA A 133 -6.09 -8.95 3.12
CA ALA A 133 -4.74 -8.38 3.19
C ALA A 133 -4.47 -7.83 4.59
N ASN A 134 -3.30 -8.11 5.14
CA ASN A 134 -2.90 -7.69 6.50
C ASN A 134 -1.58 -6.92 6.47
N TRP A 135 -1.38 -6.06 7.47
CA TRP A 135 -0.15 -5.30 7.66
C TRP A 135 0.88 -6.13 8.41
N TYR A 136 2.05 -6.28 7.81
CA TYR A 136 3.18 -6.99 8.37
C TYR A 136 4.39 -6.08 8.55
N GLY A 137 5.08 -6.19 9.67
CA GLY A 137 6.35 -5.53 9.94
C GLY A 137 7.55 -6.33 9.41
N SER A 138 8.73 -5.71 9.41
CA SER A 138 9.99 -6.41 9.16
C SER A 138 10.18 -7.56 10.17
N GLY A 139 10.50 -8.76 9.68
CA GLY A 139 10.67 -9.98 10.46
C GLY A 139 9.39 -10.80 10.68
N GLU A 140 8.21 -10.28 10.32
CA GLU A 140 6.97 -11.05 10.39
C GLU A 140 6.82 -11.98 9.18
N THR A 141 6.14 -13.11 9.40
CA THR A 141 5.98 -14.17 8.40
C THR A 141 4.52 -14.28 7.94
N VAL A 142 4.32 -14.39 6.63
CA VAL A 142 3.02 -14.61 5.98
C VAL A 142 3.14 -15.76 4.98
N ASP A 143 2.33 -16.80 5.12
CA ASP A 143 2.36 -17.98 4.24
C ASP A 143 3.79 -18.57 4.06
N GLY A 144 4.62 -18.54 5.11
CA GLY A 144 6.01 -18.99 5.07
C GLY A 144 7.00 -18.02 4.41
N TRP A 145 6.58 -16.84 3.99
CA TRP A 145 7.43 -15.74 3.55
C TRP A 145 7.68 -14.75 4.68
N THR A 146 8.94 -14.49 5.00
CA THR A 146 9.34 -13.50 6.01
C THR A 146 9.69 -12.17 5.34
N VAL A 147 9.19 -11.07 5.88
CA VAL A 147 9.52 -9.72 5.36
C VAL A 147 10.95 -9.36 5.80
N SER A 148 11.92 -9.40 4.89
CA SER A 148 13.32 -9.08 5.23
C SER A 148 13.63 -7.59 5.07
N ARG A 149 13.02 -6.91 4.09
CA ARG A 149 13.19 -5.48 3.87
C ARG A 149 11.94 -4.84 3.29
N VAL A 150 11.68 -3.61 3.72
CA VAL A 150 10.58 -2.77 3.21
C VAL A 150 11.18 -1.51 2.60
N GLU A 151 10.94 -1.30 1.31
CA GLU A 151 11.27 -0.08 0.58
C GLU A 151 10.01 0.73 0.25
N LYS A 152 10.18 1.96 -0.24
CA LYS A 152 9.07 2.87 -0.59
C LYS A 152 8.11 2.28 -1.63
N ASP A 153 8.62 1.50 -2.57
CA ASP A 153 7.90 1.00 -3.75
C ASP A 153 7.94 -0.53 -3.88
N ALA A 154 8.62 -1.20 -2.95
CA ALA A 154 8.87 -2.63 -3.02
C ALA A 154 9.03 -3.24 -1.62
N ALA A 155 8.84 -4.56 -1.54
CA ALA A 155 9.14 -5.34 -0.36
C ALA A 155 9.97 -6.56 -0.76
N THR A 156 10.99 -6.87 0.03
CA THR A 156 11.78 -8.09 -0.12
C THR A 156 11.26 -9.14 0.85
N LEU A 157 10.80 -10.25 0.29
CA LEU A 157 10.27 -11.40 1.02
C LEU A 157 11.26 -12.55 0.92
N GLU A 158 11.51 -13.24 2.03
CA GLU A 158 12.41 -14.39 2.09
C GLU A 158 11.70 -15.65 2.55
N ARG A 159 11.97 -16.77 1.86
CA ARG A 159 11.47 -18.09 2.23
C ARG A 159 12.51 -19.14 1.92
N ASN A 160 12.91 -19.94 2.92
CA ASN A 160 13.90 -21.01 2.77
C ASN A 160 15.21 -20.56 2.08
N GLY A 161 15.71 -19.37 2.41
CA GLY A 161 16.92 -18.80 1.79
C GLY A 161 16.73 -18.23 0.38
N LYS A 162 15.51 -18.27 -0.17
CA LYS A 162 15.17 -17.63 -1.46
C LYS A 162 14.53 -16.28 -1.21
N SER A 163 15.14 -15.24 -1.77
CA SER A 163 14.66 -13.86 -1.70
C SER A 163 13.85 -13.52 -2.95
N SER A 164 12.69 -12.89 -2.76
CA SER A 164 11.81 -12.42 -3.82
C SER A 164 11.43 -10.96 -3.55
N ARG A 165 11.79 -10.09 -4.49
CA ARG A 165 11.39 -8.68 -4.46
C ARG A 165 10.04 -8.52 -5.14
N VAL A 166 9.05 -8.05 -4.41
CA VAL A 166 7.70 -7.79 -4.90
C VAL A 166 7.50 -6.28 -5.01
N LEU A 167 7.13 -5.81 -6.20
CA LEU A 167 6.86 -4.39 -6.46
C LEU A 167 5.43 -4.05 -6.08
N LEU A 168 5.23 -2.85 -5.54
CA LEU A 168 3.91 -2.29 -5.27
C LEU A 168 3.16 -1.98 -6.57
N TYR A 169 3.90 -1.53 -7.59
CA TYR A 169 3.37 -1.21 -8.91
C TYR A 169 4.11 -2.02 -9.99
N PRO A 170 3.57 -3.17 -10.43
CA PRO A 170 4.18 -3.91 -11.52
C PRO A 170 4.06 -3.09 -12.82
N PRO A 171 5.10 -3.07 -13.66
CA PRO A 171 5.04 -2.42 -14.96
C PRO A 171 3.95 -3.10 -15.81
N LYS A 172 3.04 -2.29 -16.37
CA LYS A 172 2.03 -2.79 -17.31
C LYS A 172 2.76 -3.24 -18.57
N LEU A 173 2.70 -4.53 -18.90
CA LEU A 173 3.13 -5.02 -20.21
C LEU A 173 2.16 -4.46 -21.26
N THR A 174 2.57 -3.41 -21.96
CA THR A 174 1.84 -2.95 -23.14
C THR A 174 2.07 -3.99 -24.24
N PRO A 175 1.02 -4.61 -24.82
CA PRO A 175 1.21 -5.49 -25.96
C PRO A 175 1.81 -4.69 -27.13
N PRO A 176 2.69 -5.30 -27.95
CA PRO A 176 3.28 -4.61 -29.10
C PRO A 176 2.14 -4.13 -30.01
N SER A 177 2.17 -2.83 -30.30
CA SER A 177 1.28 -2.19 -31.28
C SER A 177 1.44 -2.96 -32.60
N ALA A 178 0.41 -3.71 -32.99
CA ALA A 178 0.32 -4.27 -34.32
C ALA A 178 0.29 -3.08 -35.29
N GLY A 179 1.43 -2.80 -35.92
CA GLY A 179 1.56 -1.76 -36.92
C GLY A 179 0.55 -2.00 -38.03
N GLY A 180 -0.43 -1.10 -38.11
CA GLY A 180 -1.28 -0.95 -39.29
C GLY A 180 -0.39 -0.53 -40.45
N GLY A 181 -0.17 -1.46 -41.37
CA GLY A 181 0.37 -1.15 -42.68
C GLY A 181 -0.70 -0.43 -43.48
N ASP A 182 -0.61 0.89 -43.54
CA ASP A 182 -1.42 1.68 -44.45
C ASP A 182 -0.64 1.80 -45.76
N GLY A 183 -0.90 0.85 -46.66
CA GLY A 183 -0.60 1.02 -48.08
C GLY A 183 -1.79 1.73 -48.73
N HIS A 184 -1.55 2.92 -49.27
CA HIS A 184 -2.26 3.49 -50.42
C HIS A 184 -1.38 4.57 -51.06
#